data_AF-A0A965K7X0-F1
#
_entry.id   AF-A0A965K7X0-F1
#
_cell.length_a   1.000
_cell.length_b   1.000
_cell.length_c   1.000
_cell.angle_alpha   90.00
_cell.angle_beta   90.00
_cell.angle_gamma   90.00
#
_symmetry.space_group_name_H-M   'P 1'
#
loop_
_entity.id
_entity.type
_entity.pdbx_description
1 polymer ?
#
loop_
_entity_poly.entity_id
_entity_poly.type
_entity_poly.pdbx_seq_one_letter_code
_entity_poly.pdbx_strand_id
1 'polypeptide(L)'
;MKKWIQGRIQSRQGGTWLLAFTYLILCTLLRLGLLLASAGSVSWGLATFSSLFVGFVFDAFMAWLLTLPYALLSSLCRVKWAHYLLIPLWCFGAFLVTFWKISEIIFWDEFGVRFNFIAVDYLVYTSEVVKNIRESYNLPLIFSGVGIVAIGFFFLWRKVGLTKLWLEGSAVDHPPHWRTPVFSLAPLLVIQT
;
A
#
# COMPACT_ATOMS: atom_id res chain seq x y z
N MET A 1 -22.06 -10.85 4.98
CA MET A 1 -20.73 -10.35 4.55
C MET A 1 -20.76 -8.94 3.97
N LYS A 2 -21.58 -8.65 2.93
CA LYS A 2 -21.62 -7.33 2.25
C LYS A 2 -21.90 -6.13 3.18
N LYS A 3 -22.90 -6.23 4.07
CA LYS A 3 -23.24 -5.16 5.04
C LYS A 3 -22.11 -4.86 6.04
N TRP A 4 -21.31 -5.86 6.39
CA TRP A 4 -20.20 -5.70 7.34
C TRP A 4 -19.04 -4.92 6.72
N ILE A 5 -18.65 -5.26 5.49
CA ILE A 5 -17.60 -4.53 4.75
C ILE A 5 -18.04 -3.09 4.50
N GLN A 6 -19.30 -2.89 4.09
CA GLN A 6 -19.86 -1.56 3.90
C GLN A 6 -19.81 -0.72 5.18
N GLY A 7 -20.15 -1.30 6.34
CA GLY A 7 -20.06 -0.60 7.63
C GLY A 7 -18.64 -0.23 8.04
N ARG A 8 -17.62 -1.02 7.65
CA ARG A 8 -16.20 -0.67 7.91
C ARG A 8 -15.71 0.45 6.99
N ILE A 9 -16.11 0.44 5.73
CA ILE A 9 -15.75 1.49 4.76
C ILE A 9 -16.52 2.78 5.04
N GLN A 10 -17.78 2.68 5.44
CA GLN A 10 -18.61 3.79 5.90
C GLN A 10 -18.24 4.21 7.33
N SER A 11 -16.95 4.51 7.51
CA SER A 11 -16.39 5.05 8.73
C SER A 11 -15.24 5.99 8.38
N ARG A 12 -14.75 6.74 9.37
CA ARG A 12 -13.53 7.54 9.23
C ARG A 12 -12.33 6.73 8.72
N GLN A 13 -12.30 5.43 9.03
CA GLN A 13 -11.24 4.52 8.62
C GLN A 13 -11.42 3.96 7.20
N GLY A 14 -12.45 4.38 6.46
CA GLY A 14 -12.67 3.93 5.09
C GLY A 14 -11.45 4.13 4.20
N GLY A 15 -10.79 5.29 4.28
CA GLY A 15 -9.56 5.56 3.53
C GLY A 15 -8.41 4.61 3.89
N THR A 16 -8.28 4.24 5.17
CA THR A 16 -7.28 3.27 5.64
C THR A 16 -7.48 1.92 4.99
N TRP A 17 -8.72 1.41 4.98
CA TRP A 17 -9.07 0.15 4.32
C TRP A 17 -8.81 0.21 2.82
N LEU A 18 -9.20 1.29 2.15
CA LEU A 18 -8.98 1.46 0.72
C LEU A 18 -7.49 1.52 0.36
N LEU A 19 -6.67 2.17 1.20
CA LEU A 19 -5.22 2.22 0.99
C LEU A 19 -4.59 0.83 1.22
N ALA A 20 -5.03 0.11 2.26
CA ALA A 20 -4.59 -1.26 2.53
C ALA A 20 -4.94 -2.20 1.38
N PHE A 21 -6.18 -2.13 0.85
CA PHE A 21 -6.58 -2.91 -0.33
C PHE A 21 -5.79 -2.53 -1.57
N THR A 22 -5.49 -1.25 -1.77
CA THR A 22 -4.64 -0.79 -2.88
C THR A 22 -3.26 -1.43 -2.80
N TYR A 23 -2.63 -1.39 -1.62
CA TYR A 23 -1.34 -2.04 -1.37
C TYR A 23 -1.41 -3.56 -1.62
N LEU A 24 -2.42 -4.25 -1.08
CA LEU A 24 -2.58 -5.70 -1.26
C LEU A 24 -2.77 -6.09 -2.73
N ILE A 25 -3.58 -5.34 -3.47
CA ILE A 25 -3.76 -5.55 -4.92
C ILE A 25 -2.42 -5.39 -5.63
N LEU A 26 -1.69 -4.29 -5.37
CA LEU A 26 -0.39 -4.05 -5.98
C LEU A 26 0.63 -5.14 -5.67
N CYS A 27 0.74 -5.60 -4.41
CA CYS A 27 1.64 -6.70 -4.04
C CYS A 27 1.25 -8.03 -4.69
N THR A 28 -0.06 -8.31 -4.80
CA THR A 28 -0.55 -9.53 -5.44
C THR A 28 -0.25 -9.50 -6.93
N LEU A 29 -0.52 -8.38 -7.60
CA LEU A 29 -0.18 -8.18 -9.01
C LEU A 29 1.31 -8.30 -9.26
N LEU A 30 2.15 -7.66 -8.43
CA LEU A 30 3.60 -7.78 -8.53
C LEU A 30 4.04 -9.23 -8.40
N ARG A 31 3.57 -9.93 -7.37
CA ARG A 31 3.95 -11.33 -7.12
C ARG A 31 3.54 -12.25 -8.26
N LEU A 32 2.33 -12.10 -8.79
CA LEU A 32 1.87 -12.87 -9.94
C LEU A 32 2.67 -12.51 -11.20
N GLY A 33 2.98 -11.24 -11.41
CA GLY A 33 3.84 -10.78 -12.51
C GLY A 33 5.24 -11.41 -12.46
N LEU A 34 5.87 -11.43 -11.28
CA LEU A 34 7.18 -12.05 -11.08
C LEU A 34 7.14 -13.58 -11.24
N LEU A 35 6.05 -14.24 -10.80
CA LEU A 35 5.85 -15.67 -11.04
C LEU A 35 5.75 -15.97 -12.54
N LEU A 36 5.01 -15.15 -13.30
CA LEU A 36 4.90 -15.28 -14.74
C LEU A 36 6.24 -15.03 -15.44
N ALA A 37 6.98 -14.00 -15.03
CA ALA A 37 8.31 -13.72 -15.56
C ALA A 37 9.31 -14.85 -15.28
N SER A 38 9.12 -15.59 -14.18
CA SER A 38 9.96 -16.71 -13.76
C SER A 38 9.35 -18.09 -14.09
N ALA A 39 8.31 -18.14 -14.93
CA ALA A 39 7.52 -19.36 -15.15
C ALA A 39 8.36 -20.56 -15.66
N GLY A 40 9.43 -20.28 -16.41
CA GLY A 40 10.36 -21.29 -16.93
C GLY A 40 11.41 -21.78 -15.94
N SER A 41 11.63 -21.07 -14.83
CA SER A 41 12.65 -21.38 -13.82
C SER A 41 12.08 -21.83 -12.48
N VAL A 42 10.75 -21.79 -12.31
CA VAL A 42 10.06 -22.15 -11.07
C VAL A 42 9.44 -23.55 -11.17
N SER A 43 9.47 -24.29 -10.05
CA SER A 43 8.76 -25.56 -9.96
C SER A 43 7.26 -25.34 -9.70
N TRP A 44 6.40 -26.00 -10.48
CA TRP A 44 4.94 -25.90 -10.35
C TRP A 44 4.37 -26.83 -9.27
N GLY A 45 5.01 -26.84 -8.10
CA GLY A 45 4.66 -27.69 -6.96
C GLY A 45 4.10 -26.93 -5.76
N LEU A 46 3.79 -27.67 -4.69
CA LEU A 46 3.25 -27.12 -3.45
C LEU A 46 4.11 -25.99 -2.87
N ALA A 47 5.44 -26.05 -3.01
CA ALA A 47 6.34 -25.03 -2.50
C ALA A 47 6.06 -23.63 -3.08
N THR A 48 5.81 -23.55 -4.39
CA THR A 48 5.51 -22.28 -5.07
C THR A 48 4.17 -21.72 -4.65
N PHE A 49 3.12 -22.55 -4.56
CA PHE A 49 1.81 -22.08 -4.09
C PHE A 49 1.83 -21.69 -2.60
N SER A 50 2.58 -22.43 -1.78
CA SER A 50 2.80 -22.08 -0.37
C SER A 50 3.55 -20.75 -0.22
N SER A 51 4.54 -20.47 -1.07
CA SER A 51 5.25 -19.18 -1.03
C SER A 51 4.36 -18.01 -1.43
N LEU A 52 3.40 -18.22 -2.35
CA LEU A 52 2.38 -17.20 -2.67
C LEU A 52 1.49 -16.89 -1.45
N PHE A 53 1.03 -17.93 -0.76
CA PHE A 53 0.18 -17.78 0.43
C PHE A 53 0.93 -17.09 1.57
N VAL A 54 2.13 -17.58 1.90
CA VAL A 54 2.98 -16.97 2.94
C VAL A 54 3.29 -15.51 2.58
N GLY A 55 3.62 -15.24 1.32
CA GLY A 55 3.82 -13.88 0.82
C GLY A 55 2.59 -12.99 1.01
N PHE A 56 1.39 -13.49 0.73
CA PHE A 56 0.15 -12.75 0.96
C PHE A 56 -0.11 -12.45 2.45
N VAL A 57 0.20 -13.40 3.35
CA VAL A 57 0.10 -13.16 4.80
C VAL A 57 1.05 -12.05 5.24
N PHE A 58 2.30 -12.05 4.75
CA PHE A 58 3.24 -10.96 5.00
C PHE A 58 2.75 -9.63 4.43
N ASP A 59 2.16 -9.64 3.23
CA ASP A 59 1.58 -8.42 2.67
C ASP A 59 0.43 -7.89 3.54
N ALA A 60 -0.44 -8.76 4.07
CA ALA A 60 -1.54 -8.33 4.93
C ALA A 60 -1.03 -7.69 6.21
N PHE A 61 0.02 -8.25 6.81
CA PHE A 61 0.69 -7.66 7.96
C PHE A 61 1.32 -6.30 7.62
N MET A 62 2.02 -6.20 6.48
CA MET A 62 2.61 -4.94 6.01
C MET A 62 1.56 -3.90 5.64
N ALA A 63 0.42 -4.31 5.07
CA ALA A 63 -0.69 -3.42 4.76
C ALA A 63 -1.24 -2.77 6.04
N TRP A 64 -1.38 -3.56 7.11
CA TRP A 64 -1.74 -3.02 8.42
C TRP A 64 -0.69 -2.01 8.89
N LEU A 65 0.59 -2.39 8.96
CA LEU A 65 1.68 -1.53 9.44
C LEU A 65 1.80 -0.21 8.66
N LEU A 66 1.83 -0.28 7.33
CA LEU A 66 2.03 0.88 6.45
C LEU A 66 0.85 1.84 6.45
N THR A 67 -0.36 1.35 6.72
CA THR A 67 -1.55 2.20 6.81
C THR A 67 -1.82 2.73 8.21
N LEU A 68 -1.06 2.30 9.24
CA LEU A 68 -1.18 2.82 10.60
C LEU A 68 -1.05 4.35 10.69
N PRO A 69 -0.05 5.02 10.07
CA PRO A 69 0.06 6.47 10.17
C PRO A 69 -1.19 7.18 9.64
N TYR A 70 -1.72 6.70 8.52
CA TYR A 70 -2.97 7.21 7.94
C TYR A 70 -4.17 6.95 8.88
N ALA A 71 -4.26 5.75 9.47
CA ALA A 71 -5.31 5.38 10.41
C ALA A 71 -5.34 6.28 11.66
N LEU A 72 -4.15 6.59 12.20
CA LEU A 72 -3.97 7.47 13.35
C LEU A 72 -4.34 8.92 12.98
N LEU A 73 -3.83 9.44 11.87
CA LEU A 73 -4.16 10.79 11.40
C LEU A 73 -5.66 10.95 11.14
N SER A 74 -6.30 9.96 10.52
CA SER A 74 -7.76 9.95 10.32
C SER A 74 -8.56 9.94 11.63
N SER A 75 -8.02 9.33 12.69
CA SER A 75 -8.64 9.33 14.01
C SER A 75 -8.49 10.67 14.75
N LEU A 76 -7.38 11.38 14.55
CA LEU A 76 -7.04 12.62 15.26
C LEU A 76 -7.59 13.89 14.60
N CYS A 77 -7.79 13.88 13.28
CA CYS A 77 -8.20 15.07 12.52
C CYS A 77 -9.66 15.48 12.78
N ARG A 78 -9.94 16.77 12.98
CA ARG A 78 -11.31 17.27 13.18
C ARG A 78 -12.16 17.17 11.90
N VAL A 79 -13.43 16.77 12.04
CA VAL A 79 -14.37 16.42 10.95
C VAL A 79 -14.47 17.49 9.85
N LYS A 80 -14.50 18.78 10.23
CA LYS A 80 -14.78 19.90 9.29
C LYS A 80 -13.75 20.05 8.17
N TRP A 81 -12.50 19.63 8.37
CA TRP A 81 -11.40 19.75 7.39
C TRP A 81 -10.78 18.41 7.01
N ALA A 82 -11.30 17.32 7.55
CA ALA A 82 -10.69 16.01 7.42
C ALA A 82 -10.55 15.59 5.95
N HIS A 83 -11.55 15.83 5.09
CA HIS A 83 -11.48 15.39 3.69
C HIS A 83 -10.47 16.17 2.85
N TYR A 84 -10.26 17.48 3.11
CA TYR A 84 -9.24 18.29 2.42
C TYR A 84 -7.82 17.83 2.73
N LEU A 85 -7.59 17.20 3.88
CA LEU A 85 -6.29 16.63 4.26
C LEU A 85 -6.18 15.14 3.88
N LEU A 86 -7.21 14.36 4.16
CA LEU A 86 -7.18 12.90 4.04
C LEU A 86 -7.18 12.44 2.58
N ILE A 87 -7.85 13.14 1.65
CA ILE A 87 -7.80 12.75 0.23
C ILE A 87 -6.39 12.95 -0.36
N PRO A 88 -5.73 14.12 -0.25
CA PRO A 88 -4.35 14.27 -0.71
C PRO A 88 -3.39 13.29 -0.03
N LEU A 89 -3.55 13.09 1.29
CA LEU A 89 -2.73 12.13 2.03
C LEU A 89 -2.94 10.69 1.54
N TRP A 90 -4.17 10.32 1.20
CA TRP A 90 -4.48 9.02 0.62
C TRP A 90 -3.81 8.85 -0.75
N CYS A 91 -3.90 9.87 -1.62
CA CYS A 91 -3.24 9.86 -2.92
C CYS A 91 -1.71 9.80 -2.79
N PHE A 92 -1.13 10.51 -1.81
CA PHE A 92 0.29 10.45 -1.51
C PHE A 92 0.70 9.06 -1.00
N GLY A 93 -0.09 8.46 -0.10
CA GLY A 93 0.12 7.08 0.35
C GLY A 93 0.07 6.08 -0.82
N ALA A 94 -0.93 6.21 -1.70
CA ALA A 94 -1.06 5.41 -2.92
C ALA A 94 0.16 5.58 -3.83
N PHE A 95 0.63 6.82 -4.01
CA PHE A 95 1.85 7.12 -4.76
C PHE A 95 3.08 6.42 -4.16
N LEU A 96 3.28 6.48 -2.85
CA LEU A 96 4.42 5.84 -2.19
C LEU A 96 4.41 4.32 -2.34
N VAL A 97 3.25 3.67 -2.14
CA VAL A 97 3.17 2.20 -2.30
C VAL A 97 3.35 1.78 -3.75
N THR A 98 2.84 2.55 -4.71
CA THR A 98 3.09 2.30 -6.14
C THR A 98 4.56 2.52 -6.50
N PHE A 99 5.17 3.62 -6.04
CA PHE A 99 6.58 3.92 -6.25
C PHE A 99 7.46 2.79 -5.75
N TRP A 100 7.16 2.27 -4.55
CA TRP A 100 7.84 1.10 -4.02
C TRP A 100 7.73 -0.10 -4.97
N LYS A 101 6.52 -0.48 -5.40
CA LYS A 101 6.38 -1.65 -6.31
C LYS A 101 7.07 -1.46 -7.66
N ILE A 102 7.07 -0.24 -8.21
CA ILE A 102 7.81 0.06 -9.44
C ILE A 102 9.32 -0.04 -9.21
N SER A 103 9.81 0.42 -8.06
CA SER A 103 11.22 0.28 -7.67
C SER A 103 11.62 -1.20 -7.50
N GLU A 104 10.72 -2.05 -6.98
CA GLU A 104 10.94 -3.49 -6.91
C GLU A 104 11.00 -4.14 -8.30
N ILE A 105 10.21 -3.68 -9.27
CA ILE A 105 10.25 -4.19 -10.65
C ILE A 105 11.60 -3.86 -11.29
N ILE A 106 12.05 -2.61 -11.17
CA ILE A 106 13.36 -2.17 -11.71
C ILE A 106 14.50 -2.94 -11.05
N PHE A 107 14.43 -3.13 -9.74
CA PHE A 107 15.44 -3.91 -9.02
C PHE A 107 15.44 -5.39 -9.39
N TRP A 108 14.24 -5.97 -9.63
CA TRP A 108 14.13 -7.34 -10.09
C TRP A 108 14.69 -7.53 -11.51
N ASP A 109 14.50 -6.54 -12.39
CA ASP A 109 15.07 -6.56 -13.74
C ASP A 109 16.61 -6.59 -13.71
N GLU A 110 17.22 -5.84 -12.79
CA GLU A 110 18.68 -5.78 -12.63
C GLU A 110 19.26 -7.03 -11.95
N PHE A 111 18.61 -7.53 -10.90
CA PHE A 111 19.22 -8.54 -10.00
C PHE A 111 18.52 -9.90 -10.00
N GLY A 112 17.36 -10.03 -10.65
CA GLY A 112 16.54 -11.25 -10.64
C GLY A 112 15.94 -11.61 -9.28
N VAL A 113 16.08 -10.74 -8.28
CA VAL A 113 15.61 -10.95 -6.90
C VAL A 113 14.91 -9.69 -6.40
N ARG A 114 14.02 -9.84 -5.41
CA ARG A 114 13.40 -8.69 -4.73
C ARG A 114 14.41 -8.03 -3.78
N PHE A 115 14.05 -6.85 -3.27
CA PHE A 115 14.87 -6.11 -2.31
C PHE A 115 15.42 -7.00 -1.19
N ASN A 116 16.73 -6.93 -1.00
CA ASN A 116 17.52 -7.69 -0.05
C ASN A 116 18.71 -6.82 0.43
N PHE A 117 19.77 -7.43 0.95
CA PHE A 117 20.96 -6.70 1.40
C PHE A 117 21.70 -5.91 0.29
N ILE A 118 21.56 -6.27 -0.98
CA ILE A 118 22.12 -5.48 -2.10
C ILE A 118 21.46 -4.09 -2.13
N ALA A 119 20.16 -4.01 -1.86
CA ALA A 119 19.47 -2.71 -1.77
C ALA A 119 19.98 -1.86 -0.60
N VAL A 120 20.56 -2.47 0.44
CA VAL A 120 21.20 -1.74 1.54
C VAL A 120 22.51 -1.11 1.10
N ASP A 121 23.32 -1.82 0.30
CA ASP A 121 24.55 -1.23 -0.28
C ASP A 121 24.23 -0.01 -1.14
N TYR A 122 23.10 -0.03 -1.83
CA TYR A 122 22.61 1.12 -2.60
C TYR A 122 22.29 2.35 -1.72
N LEU A 123 21.93 2.14 -0.46
CA LEU A 123 21.71 3.21 0.53
C LEU A 123 23.00 3.67 1.20
N VAL A 124 24.09 2.90 1.11
CA VAL A 124 25.42 3.32 1.56
C VAL A 124 26.09 4.16 0.48
N TYR A 125 26.07 3.68 -0.77
CA TYR A 125 26.69 4.32 -1.94
C TYR A 125 25.70 5.23 -2.72
N THR A 126 24.96 6.06 -1.98
CA THR A 126 23.84 6.85 -2.53
C THR A 126 24.23 7.79 -3.67
N SER A 127 25.39 8.45 -3.60
CA SER A 127 25.80 9.43 -4.61
C SER A 127 26.01 8.79 -5.98
N GLU A 128 26.66 7.63 -6.00
CA GLU A 128 26.92 6.86 -7.21
C GLU A 128 25.63 6.28 -7.77
N VAL A 129 24.82 5.66 -6.92
CA VAL A 129 23.54 5.05 -7.31
C VAL A 129 22.56 6.09 -7.83
N VAL A 130 22.40 7.22 -7.17
CA VAL A 130 21.49 8.28 -7.62
C VAL A 130 21.96 8.86 -8.96
N LYS A 131 23.28 9.01 -9.16
CA LYS A 131 23.82 9.42 -10.45
C LYS A 131 23.49 8.40 -11.54
N ASN A 132 23.76 7.12 -11.30
CA ASN A 132 23.45 6.03 -12.23
C ASN A 132 21.96 6.00 -12.59
N ILE A 133 21.06 6.15 -11.59
CA ILE A 133 19.61 6.17 -11.83
C ILE A 133 19.20 7.36 -12.72
N ARG A 134 19.79 8.55 -12.51
CA ARG A 134 19.47 9.75 -13.30
C ARG A 134 19.95 9.65 -14.74
N GLU A 135 21.06 8.96 -14.96
CA GLU A 135 21.64 8.76 -16.31
C GLU A 135 20.95 7.62 -17.06
N SER A 136 20.55 6.55 -16.35
CA SER A 136 19.97 5.35 -16.97
C SER A 136 18.45 5.38 -17.17
N TYR A 137 17.71 6.16 -16.37
CA TYR A 137 16.24 6.14 -16.40
C TYR A 137 15.61 7.50 -16.65
N ASN A 138 14.53 7.52 -17.43
CA ASN A 138 13.67 8.69 -17.59
C ASN A 138 12.79 8.88 -16.34
N LEU A 139 13.34 9.55 -15.33
CA LEU A 139 12.65 9.81 -14.06
C LEU A 139 11.30 10.52 -14.22
N PRO A 140 11.14 11.57 -15.06
CA PRO A 140 9.84 12.18 -15.30
C PRO A 140 8.78 11.19 -15.76
N LEU A 141 9.13 10.26 -16.66
CA LEU A 141 8.22 9.24 -17.15
C LEU A 141 7.84 8.24 -16.05
N ILE A 142 8.81 7.79 -15.25
CA ILE A 142 8.56 6.88 -14.13
C ILE A 142 7.64 7.53 -13.10
N PHE A 143 7.94 8.75 -12.65
CA PHE A 143 7.11 9.45 -11.67
C PHE A 143 5.71 9.75 -12.20
N SER A 144 5.58 10.07 -13.50
CA SER A 144 4.28 10.25 -14.14
C SER A 144 3.47 8.95 -14.16
N GLY A 145 4.10 7.82 -14.51
CA GLY A 145 3.47 6.51 -14.48
C GLY A 145 3.00 6.10 -13.08
N VAL A 146 3.84 6.31 -12.06
CA VAL A 146 3.48 6.09 -10.65
C VAL A 146 2.27 6.95 -10.25
N GLY A 147 2.29 8.24 -10.61
CA GLY A 147 1.18 9.16 -10.34
C GLY A 147 -0.12 8.72 -11.02
N ILE A 148 -0.06 8.30 -12.28
CA ILE A 148 -1.21 7.80 -13.04
C ILE A 148 -1.82 6.57 -12.36
N VAL A 149 -1.00 5.61 -11.92
CA VAL A 149 -1.48 4.41 -11.23
C VAL A 149 -2.13 4.77 -9.89
N ALA A 150 -1.48 5.63 -9.09
CA ALA A 150 -2.01 6.07 -7.79
C ALA A 150 -3.36 6.79 -7.93
N ILE A 151 -3.47 7.73 -8.88
CA ILE A 151 -4.72 8.43 -9.21
C ILE A 151 -5.75 7.44 -9.80
N GLY A 152 -5.30 6.49 -10.62
CA GLY A 152 -6.13 5.43 -11.18
C GLY A 152 -6.83 4.61 -10.11
N PHE A 153 -6.14 4.24 -9.03
CA PHE A 153 -6.77 3.59 -7.88
C PHE A 153 -7.82 4.47 -7.19
N PHE A 154 -7.55 5.77 -7.02
CA PHE A 154 -8.55 6.68 -6.46
C PHE A 154 -9.84 6.70 -7.31
N PHE A 155 -9.70 6.81 -8.63
CA PHE A 155 -10.84 6.77 -9.56
C PHE A 155 -11.51 5.39 -9.61
N LEU A 156 -10.75 4.31 -9.47
CA LEU A 156 -11.29 2.95 -9.36
C LEU A 156 -12.21 2.84 -8.14
N TRP A 157 -11.74 3.26 -6.95
CA TRP A 157 -12.56 3.24 -5.74
C TRP A 157 -13.77 4.15 -5.82
N ARG A 158 -13.63 5.28 -6.53
CA ARG A 158 -14.76 6.19 -6.81
C ARG A 158 -15.80 5.55 -7.72
N LYS A 159 -15.36 4.86 -8.78
CA LYS A 159 -16.24 4.16 -9.72
C LYS A 159 -17.02 3.03 -9.03
N VAL A 160 -16.39 2.32 -8.09
CA VAL A 160 -17.04 1.27 -7.27
C VAL A 160 -17.94 1.87 -6.16
N GLY A 161 -17.90 3.18 -5.95
CA GLY A 161 -18.72 3.89 -4.95
C GLY A 161 -18.20 3.81 -3.52
N LEU A 162 -17.01 3.25 -3.29
CA LEU A 162 -16.44 3.11 -1.95
C LEU A 162 -15.90 4.42 -1.40
N THR A 163 -15.45 5.34 -2.25
CA THR A 163 -15.05 6.68 -1.79
C THR A 163 -16.24 7.47 -1.27
N LYS A 164 -17.43 7.30 -1.86
CA LYS A 164 -18.67 7.93 -1.37
C LYS A 164 -19.00 7.43 0.04
N LEU A 165 -18.99 6.11 0.25
CA LEU A 165 -19.19 5.52 1.58
C LEU A 165 -18.17 6.03 2.60
N TRP A 166 -16.90 6.11 2.22
CA TRP A 166 -15.85 6.64 3.08
C TRP A 166 -16.08 8.12 3.44
N LEU A 167 -16.45 8.96 2.47
CA LEU A 167 -16.70 10.38 2.72
C LEU A 167 -17.94 10.59 3.60
N GLU A 168 -19.03 9.86 3.35
CA GLU A 168 -20.23 9.86 4.18
C GLU A 168 -19.92 9.41 5.61
N GLY A 169 -19.19 8.30 5.77
CA GLY A 169 -18.78 7.79 7.08
C GLY A 169 -17.75 8.65 7.80
N SER A 170 -17.02 9.50 7.09
CA SER A 170 -16.09 10.47 7.68
C SER A 170 -16.80 11.73 8.19
N ALA A 171 -17.96 12.05 7.61
CA ALA A 171 -18.80 13.18 8.02
C ALA A 171 -19.62 12.87 9.29
N VAL A 172 -19.96 11.60 9.51
CA VAL A 172 -20.70 11.16 10.71
C VAL A 172 -19.72 10.91 11.85
N ASP A 173 -19.68 11.84 12.79
CA ASP A 173 -18.82 11.75 13.98
C ASP A 173 -19.41 10.74 14.98
N HIS A 174 -18.77 9.57 15.11
CA HIS A 174 -19.16 8.57 16.10
C HIS A 174 -18.17 8.57 17.27
N PRO A 175 -18.53 9.17 18.43
CA PRO A 175 -17.74 8.99 19.64
C PRO A 175 -17.82 7.52 20.12
N PRO A 176 -16.77 7.00 20.76
CA PRO A 176 -15.55 7.71 21.15
C PRO A 176 -14.37 7.49 20.20
N HIS A 177 -13.72 8.60 19.86
CA HIS A 177 -12.50 8.73 19.04
C HIS A 177 -11.27 7.91 19.49
N TRP A 178 -11.19 7.48 20.76
CA TRP A 178 -10.03 6.77 21.31
C TRP A 178 -10.05 5.27 21.01
N ARG A 179 -11.21 4.69 20.68
CA ARG A 179 -11.33 3.26 20.40
C ARG A 179 -10.57 2.88 19.13
N THR A 180 -10.65 3.72 18.10
CA THR A 180 -10.03 3.47 16.80
C THR A 180 -8.50 3.36 16.84
N PRO A 181 -7.75 4.31 17.43
CA PRO A 181 -6.31 4.17 17.57
C PRO A 181 -5.92 2.99 18.48
N VAL A 182 -6.68 2.71 19.55
CA VAL A 182 -6.44 1.53 20.41
C VAL A 182 -6.58 0.22 19.61
N PHE A 183 -7.64 0.08 18.80
CA PHE A 183 -7.80 -1.10 17.93
C PHE A 183 -6.73 -1.18 16.85
N SER A 184 -6.32 -0.06 16.27
CA SER A 184 -5.26 -0.03 15.25
C SER A 184 -3.90 -0.44 15.84
N LEU A 185 -3.61 -0.07 17.08
CA LEU A 185 -2.35 -0.38 17.76
C LEU A 185 -2.37 -1.71 18.51
N ALA A 186 -3.54 -2.30 18.78
CA ALA A 186 -3.67 -3.53 19.57
C ALA A 186 -2.76 -4.69 19.11
N PRO A 187 -2.57 -4.95 17.79
CA PRO A 187 -1.66 -6.01 17.38
C PRO A 187 -0.19 -5.74 17.72
N LEU A 188 0.25 -4.49 17.90
CA LEU A 188 1.61 -4.18 18.37
C LEU A 188 1.86 -4.66 19.80
N LEU A 189 0.83 -4.60 20.65
CA LEU A 189 0.91 -5.03 22.05
C LEU A 189 1.05 -6.56 22.17
N VAL A 190 0.49 -7.30 21.22
CA VAL A 190 0.56 -8.78 21.17
C VAL A 190 1.92 -9.26 20.65
N ILE A 191 2.61 -8.46 19.83
CA ILE A 191 3.91 -8.84 19.25
C ILE A 191 5.07 -8.66 20.27
N GLN A 192 4.84 -7.91 21.34
CA GLN A 192 5.84 -7.62 22.38
C GLN A 192 5.87 -8.65 23.53
N THR A 193 5.01 -9.67 23.49
CA THR A 193 4.92 -10.76 24.47
C THR A 193 5.36 -12.09 23.86
#